data_AF-A0AAN8UBB2-F1
#
_entry.id   AF-A0AAN8UBB2-F1
#
_cell.length_a   1.000
_cell.length_b   1.000
_cell.length_c   1.000
_cell.angle_alpha   90.00
_cell.angle_beta   90.00
_cell.angle_gamma   90.00
#
_symmetry.space_group_name_H-M   'P 1'
#
loop_
_entity.id
_entity.type
_entity.pdbx_description
1 polymer ?
#
loop_
_entity_poly.entity_id
_entity_poly.type
_entity_poly.pdbx_seq_one_letter_code
_entity_poly.pdbx_strand_id
1 'polypeptide(L)'
;MFFDINKDGIIYPWETYQGFRKLGRNVFCSLLVAVLIHIVTTGKTRPGKWPSPLFPIVIKNIKFGKHGSDSDAYDSEGRFVPDKLRRFSRNMHIKIQSP
;
A
#
# COMPACT_ATOMS: atom_id res chain seq x y z
N MET A 1 7.91 10.11 1.16
CA MET A 1 7.28 8.83 0.77
C MET A 1 7.60 8.56 -0.70
N PHE A 2 7.99 7.33 -1.10
CA PHE A 2 8.57 7.05 -2.43
C PHE A 2 7.60 7.29 -3.62
N PHE A 3 6.33 6.92 -3.44
CA PHE A 3 5.29 7.01 -4.48
C PHE A 3 4.52 8.34 -4.49
N ASP A 4 4.77 9.21 -3.52
CA ASP A 4 4.21 10.56 -3.43
C ASP A 4 5.24 11.54 -4.01
N ILE A 5 5.18 11.73 -5.32
CA ILE A 5 6.26 12.37 -6.09
C ILE A 5 6.19 13.89 -5.93
N ASN A 6 4.98 14.43 -5.95
CA ASN A 6 4.70 15.86 -5.75
C ASN A 6 4.65 16.26 -4.26
N LYS A 7 4.62 15.28 -3.32
CA LYS A 7 4.59 15.47 -1.87
C LYS A 7 3.34 16.18 -1.36
N ASP A 8 2.21 16.01 -2.03
CA ASP A 8 0.93 16.62 -1.65
C ASP A 8 0.09 15.73 -0.69
N GLY A 9 0.57 14.52 -0.39
CA GLY A 9 -0.13 13.57 0.46
C GLY A 9 -1.24 12.78 -0.25
N ILE A 10 -1.34 12.89 -1.58
CA ILE A 10 -2.31 12.21 -2.43
C ILE A 10 -1.56 11.51 -3.56
N ILE A 11 -1.64 10.18 -3.61
CA ILE A 11 -1.03 9.42 -4.68
C ILE A 11 -2.07 9.18 -5.76
N TYR A 12 -1.71 9.48 -7.01
CA TYR A 12 -2.51 9.15 -8.19
C TYR A 12 -1.91 8.00 -9.02
N PRO A 13 -2.70 7.35 -9.89
CA PRO A 13 -2.22 6.19 -10.65
C PRO A 13 -0.94 6.44 -11.44
N TRP A 14 -0.74 7.65 -11.97
CA TRP A 14 0.47 7.99 -12.72
C TRP A 14 1.72 8.07 -11.84
N GLU A 15 1.60 8.48 -10.58
CA GLU A 15 2.73 8.50 -9.65
C GLU A 15 3.12 7.09 -9.24
N THR A 16 2.13 6.22 -9.02
CA THR A 16 2.35 4.78 -8.79
C THR A 16 3.04 4.15 -10.00
N TYR A 17 2.58 4.43 -11.22
CA TYR A 17 3.23 3.99 -12.45
C TYR A 17 4.69 4.46 -12.51
N GLN A 18 4.96 5.76 -12.30
CA GLN A 18 6.31 6.31 -12.30
C GLN A 18 7.19 5.65 -11.24
N GLY A 19 6.66 5.38 -10.03
CA GLY A 19 7.36 4.66 -8.98
C GLY A 19 7.78 3.25 -9.42
N PHE A 20 6.87 2.47 -10.02
CA PHE A 20 7.22 1.14 -10.55
C PHE A 20 8.21 1.19 -11.71
N ARG A 21 8.13 2.23 -12.57
CA ARG A 21 9.14 2.47 -13.62
C ARG A 21 10.51 2.78 -13.03
N LYS A 22 10.59 3.57 -11.95
CA LYS A 22 11.84 3.84 -11.20
C LYS A 22 12.41 2.58 -10.54
N LEU A 23 11.56 1.63 -10.15
CA LEU A 23 11.99 0.31 -9.65
C LEU A 23 12.41 -0.68 -10.76
N GLY A 24 12.44 -0.24 -12.03
CA GLY A 24 12.87 -1.06 -13.16
C GLY A 24 11.81 -2.02 -13.72
N ARG A 25 10.54 -1.96 -13.26
CA ARG A 25 9.48 -2.83 -13.78
C ARG A 25 9.03 -2.38 -15.17
N ASN A 26 8.79 -3.32 -16.09
CA ASN A 26 8.37 -3.03 -17.46
C ASN A 26 7.06 -2.21 -17.55
N VAL A 27 6.81 -1.59 -18.72
CA VAL A 27 5.67 -0.68 -18.94
C VAL A 27 4.32 -1.33 -18.63
N PHE A 28 4.07 -2.52 -19.18
CA PHE A 28 2.78 -3.21 -19.03
C PHE A 28 2.46 -3.52 -17.57
N CYS A 29 3.42 -4.13 -16.85
CA CYS A 29 3.22 -4.45 -15.45
C CYS A 29 3.09 -3.21 -14.57
N SER A 30 3.88 -2.15 -14.83
CA SER A 30 3.76 -0.89 -14.08
C SER A 30 2.38 -0.25 -14.26
N LEU A 31 1.81 -0.31 -15.47
CA LEU A 31 0.47 0.20 -15.74
C LEU A 31 -0.59 -0.65 -15.02
N LEU A 32 -0.53 -1.97 -15.19
CA LEU A 32 -1.49 -2.90 -14.59
C LEU A 32 -1.52 -2.77 -13.07
N VAL A 33 -0.34 -2.73 -12.43
CA VAL A 33 -0.25 -2.60 -10.96
C VAL A 33 -0.76 -1.23 -10.50
N ALA A 34 -0.45 -0.14 -11.21
CA ALA A 34 -0.99 1.17 -10.88
C ALA A 34 -2.52 1.22 -10.93
N VAL A 35 -3.14 0.64 -11.95
CA VAL A 35 -4.60 0.58 -12.04
C VAL A 35 -5.19 -0.25 -10.89
N LEU A 36 -4.68 -1.46 -10.67
CA LEU A 36 -5.23 -2.37 -9.65
C LEU A 36 -5.12 -1.80 -8.24
N ILE A 37 -3.97 -1.26 -7.85
CA ILE A 37 -3.75 -0.69 -6.51
C ILE A 37 -4.75 0.43 -6.23
N HIS A 38 -4.97 1.31 -7.22
CA HIS A 38 -5.83 2.47 -7.05
C HIS A 38 -7.31 2.08 -6.96
N ILE A 39 -7.78 1.13 -7.79
CA ILE A 39 -9.16 0.62 -7.73
C ILE A 39 -9.48 0.03 -6.35
N VAL A 40 -8.59 -0.80 -5.80
CA VAL A 40 -8.88 -1.52 -4.53
C VAL A 40 -8.66 -0.69 -3.26
N THR A 41 -7.89 0.40 -3.35
CA THR A 41 -7.43 1.18 -2.18
C THR A 41 -8.10 2.55 -2.07
N THR A 42 -8.51 3.16 -3.18
CA THR A 42 -9.17 4.48 -3.19
C THR A 42 -10.38 4.54 -2.26
N GLY A 43 -11.26 3.53 -2.28
CA GLY A 43 -12.46 3.48 -1.44
C GLY A 43 -12.14 3.41 0.06
N LYS A 44 -11.10 2.66 0.43
CA LYS A 44 -10.66 2.51 1.83
C LYS A 44 -10.04 3.79 2.38
N THR A 45 -9.29 4.52 1.55
CA THR A 45 -8.59 5.74 1.99
C THR A 45 -9.43 7.00 1.88
N ARG A 46 -10.60 6.95 1.22
CA ARG A 46 -11.54 8.06 1.07
C ARG A 46 -12.93 7.74 1.63
N PRO A 47 -13.06 7.42 2.93
CA PRO A 47 -14.36 7.12 3.53
C PRO A 47 -15.29 8.34 3.42
N GLY A 48 -16.55 8.10 3.05
CA GLY A 48 -17.59 9.14 2.97
C GLY A 48 -17.45 10.13 1.82
N LYS A 49 -16.53 9.90 0.86
CA LYS A 49 -16.40 10.74 -0.35
C LYS A 49 -17.01 10.02 -1.56
N TRP A 50 -17.63 10.79 -2.44
CA TRP A 50 -18.11 10.31 -3.73
C TRP A 50 -16.96 9.68 -4.54
N PRO A 51 -17.19 8.61 -5.32
CA PRO A 51 -16.16 7.97 -6.14
C PRO A 51 -15.50 9.00 -7.04
N SER A 52 -14.18 9.16 -6.87
CA SER A 52 -13.41 10.05 -7.74
C SER A 52 -12.99 9.27 -8.98
N PRO A 53 -13.20 9.81 -10.19
CA PRO A 53 -12.81 9.13 -11.43
C PRO A 53 -11.29 8.92 -11.56
N LEU A 54 -10.49 9.64 -10.78
CA LEU A 54 -9.03 9.56 -10.79
C LEU A 54 -8.47 8.57 -9.75
N PHE A 55 -9.34 7.89 -9.00
CA PHE A 55 -8.99 6.89 -7.98
C PHE A 55 -7.79 7.27 -7.08
N PRO A 56 -7.79 8.45 -6.43
CA PRO A 56 -6.66 8.87 -5.61
C PRO A 56 -6.57 8.12 -4.29
N ILE A 57 -5.35 7.91 -3.82
CA ILE A 57 -5.04 7.30 -2.54
C ILE A 57 -4.63 8.41 -1.57
N VAL A 58 -5.38 8.59 -0.48
CA VAL A 58 -5.10 9.63 0.52
C VAL A 58 -4.18 9.07 1.60
N ILE A 59 -2.94 9.58 1.67
CA ILE A 59 -1.89 9.05 2.56
C ILE A 59 -2.30 9.13 4.03
N LYS A 60 -2.97 10.21 4.45
CA LYS A 60 -3.50 10.37 5.82
C LYS A 60 -4.33 9.17 6.30
N ASN A 61 -4.98 8.48 5.36
CA ASN A 61 -5.90 7.37 5.59
C ASN A 61 -5.33 6.02 5.11
N ILE A 62 -4.06 5.94 4.70
CA ILE A 62 -3.47 4.73 4.11
C ILE A 62 -3.52 3.51 5.04
N LYS A 63 -3.55 3.74 6.36
CA LYS A 63 -3.69 2.70 7.38
C LYS A 63 -4.95 1.83 7.20
N PHE A 64 -6.01 2.37 6.60
CA PHE A 64 -7.23 1.62 6.29
C PHE A 64 -7.07 0.68 5.09
N GLY A 65 -6.00 0.82 4.32
CA GLY A 65 -5.61 -0.09 3.25
C GLY A 65 -4.80 -1.30 3.73
N LYS A 66 -4.45 -1.38 5.04
CA LYS A 66 -3.68 -2.50 5.58
C LYS A 66 -4.53 -3.78 5.62
N HIS A 67 -3.91 -4.91 5.25
CA HIS A 67 -4.52 -6.23 5.26
C HIS A 67 -4.02 -7.05 6.46
N GLY A 68 -4.78 -8.07 6.87
CA GLY A 68 -4.37 -8.95 7.97
C GLY A 68 -3.07 -9.74 7.71
N SER A 69 -2.65 -9.82 6.45
CA SER A 69 -1.37 -10.38 6.01
C SER A 69 -0.19 -9.42 6.16
N ASP A 70 -0.41 -8.18 6.58
CA ASP A 70 0.65 -7.19 6.73
C ASP A 70 1.38 -7.40 8.06
N SER A 71 2.70 -7.55 7.99
CA SER A 71 3.54 -7.83 9.18
C SER A 71 3.87 -6.60 10.03
N ASP A 72 3.67 -5.39 9.48
CA ASP A 72 4.09 -4.12 10.09
C ASP A 72 5.60 -4.06 10.40
N ALA A 73 6.43 -4.82 9.68
CA ALA A 73 7.85 -5.02 10.01
C ALA A 73 8.75 -3.77 9.88
N TYR A 74 8.24 -2.64 9.40
CA TYR A 74 8.98 -1.39 9.28
C TYR A 74 8.29 -0.27 10.08
N ASP A 75 9.05 0.65 10.64
CA ASP A 75 8.51 1.85 11.31
C ASP A 75 8.21 3.00 10.34
N SER A 76 7.76 4.15 10.85
CA SER A 76 7.44 5.34 10.03
C SER A 76 8.64 5.91 9.27
N GLU A 77 9.85 5.65 9.77
CA GLU A 77 11.12 6.08 9.17
C GLU A 77 11.66 5.05 8.17
N GLY A 78 10.94 3.94 7.97
CA GLY A 78 11.35 2.86 7.08
C GLY A 78 12.44 1.95 7.65
N ARG A 79 12.68 1.99 8.98
CA ARG A 79 13.64 1.10 9.64
C ARG A 79 13.00 -0.24 9.94
N PHE A 80 13.74 -1.32 9.70
CA PHE A 80 13.28 -2.67 9.98
C PHE A 80 13.19 -2.92 11.50
N VAL A 81 12.07 -3.49 11.94
CA VAL A 81 11.75 -3.83 13.33
C VAL A 81 11.57 -5.35 13.46
N PRO A 82 12.63 -6.11 13.81
CA PRO A 82 12.62 -7.57 13.81
C PRO A 82 11.52 -8.21 14.68
N ASP A 83 11.18 -7.59 15.80
CA ASP A 83 10.16 -8.11 16.73
C ASP A 83 8.76 -8.16 16.13
N LYS A 84 8.40 -7.16 15.31
CA LYS A 84 7.09 -7.12 14.64
C LYS A 84 6.97 -8.27 13.63
N LEU A 85 8.03 -8.51 12.85
CA LEU A 85 8.07 -9.65 11.93
C LEU A 85 7.98 -11.00 12.67
N ARG A 86 8.79 -11.19 13.72
CA ARG A 86 8.74 -12.41 14.54
C ARG A 86 7.36 -12.68 15.14
N ARG A 87 6.69 -11.62 15.61
CA ARG A 87 5.33 -11.71 16.15
C ARG A 87 4.33 -12.10 15.06
N PHE A 88 4.42 -11.51 13.87
CA PHE A 88 3.58 -11.86 12.73
C PHE A 88 3.73 -13.34 12.33
N SER A 89 4.97 -13.83 12.18
CA SER A 89 5.25 -15.23 11.85
C SER A 89 4.69 -16.20 12.89
N ARG A 90 4.81 -15.90 14.18
CA ARG A 90 4.21 -16.72 15.25
C ARG A 90 2.69 -16.75 15.17
N ASN A 91 2.05 -15.60 14.98
CA ASN A 91 0.60 -15.51 14.86
C ASN A 91 0.06 -16.28 13.64
N MET A 92 0.78 -16.24 12.52
CA MET A 92 0.47 -17.03 11.33
C MET A 92 0.59 -18.53 11.60
N HIS A 93 1.66 -18.97 12.28
CA HIS A 93 1.85 -20.37 12.65
C HIS A 93 0.73 -20.91 13.53
N ILE A 94 0.30 -20.15 14.54
CA ILE A 94 -0.82 -20.51 15.42
C ILE A 94 -2.14 -20.63 14.62
N LYS A 95 -2.39 -19.73 13.67
CA LYS A 95 -3.61 -19.78 12.85
C LYS A 95 -3.67 -20.98 11.91
N ILE A 96 -2.53 -21.48 11.41
CA ILE A 96 -2.46 -22.66 10.55
C ILE A 96 -2.73 -23.96 11.34
N GLN A 97 -2.41 -23.97 12.63
CA GLN A 97 -2.58 -25.12 13.52
C GLN A 97 -3.89 -25.13 14.30
N SER A 98 -4.70 -24.07 14.20
CA SER A 98 -6.03 -24.02 14.81
C SER A 98 -7.00 -24.87 13.97
N PRO A 99 -7.78 -25.79 14.58
CA PRO A 99 -8.65 -26.72 13.87
C PRO A 99 -9.79 -26.03 13.11
#